data_AF-A0A7I9VYL3-F1
#
_entry.id   AF-A0A7I9VYL3-F1
#
_cell.length_a   1.000
_cell.length_b   1.000
_cell.length_c   1.000
_cell.angle_alpha   90.00
_cell.angle_beta   90.00
_cell.angle_gamma   90.00
#
_symmetry.space_group_name_H-M   'P 1'
#
loop_
_entity.id
_entity.type
_entity.pdbx_description
1 polymer ?
#
loop_
_entity_poly.entity_id
_entity_poly.type
_entity_poly.pdbx_seq_one_letter_code
_entity_poly.pdbx_strand_id
1 'polypeptide(L)'
;MFRYQLICPALDEGLSTKQRGRLVREIAAGTHTDPFGNQVRISRETLDRWIRRYRAGGFEALVPARGGWPRAPMRRCSSWRRR
;
A
#
# COMPACT_ATOMS: atom_id res chain seq x y z
N MET A 1 4.21 7.62 -1.76
CA MET A 1 4.17 6.99 -0.41
C MET A 1 4.02 5.48 -0.60
N PHE A 2 5.03 4.70 -0.20
CA PHE A 2 5.15 3.25 -0.49
C PHE A 2 3.94 2.42 -0.05
N ARG A 3 3.44 2.64 1.18
CA ARG A 3 2.28 1.88 1.70
C ARG A 3 1.03 2.09 0.88
N TYR A 4 0.77 3.34 0.47
CA TYR A 4 -0.36 3.70 -0.37
C TYR A 4 -0.26 3.04 -1.75
N GLN A 5 0.92 3.03 -2.36
CA GLN A 5 1.14 2.37 -3.65
C GLN A 5 0.82 0.88 -3.60
N LEU A 6 1.20 0.20 -2.51
CA LEU A 6 0.90 -1.22 -2.32
C LEU A 6 -0.57 -1.52 -2.17
N ILE A 7 -1.32 -0.68 -1.45
CA ILE A 7 -2.75 -0.94 -1.19
C ILE A 7 -3.67 -0.33 -2.24
N CYS A 8 -3.21 0.63 -3.05
CA CYS A 8 -4.02 1.33 -4.05
C CYS A 8 -4.86 0.38 -4.93
N PRO A 9 -4.32 -0.74 -5.45
CA PRO A 9 -5.12 -1.70 -6.22
C PRO A 9 -6.24 -2.35 -5.40
N ALA A 10 -6.06 -2.49 -4.09
CA ALA A 10 -7.03 -3.11 -3.18
C ALA A 10 -8.04 -2.10 -2.59
N LEU A 11 -7.85 -0.80 -2.84
CA LEU A 11 -8.70 0.27 -2.33
C LEU A 11 -9.94 0.55 -3.19
N ASP A 12 -9.98 0.04 -4.42
CA ASP A 12 -11.12 0.21 -5.33
C ASP A 12 -12.43 -0.27 -4.66
N GLU A 13 -13.41 0.62 -4.66
CA GLU A 13 -14.73 0.42 -4.06
C GLU A 13 -15.60 -0.54 -4.87
N GLY A 14 -15.31 -0.70 -6.17
CA GLY A 14 -15.95 -1.69 -7.03
C GLY A 14 -15.50 -3.13 -6.77
N LEU A 15 -14.46 -3.34 -5.96
CA LEU A 15 -13.96 -4.68 -5.63
C LEU A 15 -14.80 -5.35 -4.55
N SER A 16 -15.30 -6.54 -4.89
CA SER A 16 -15.83 -7.47 -3.89
C SER A 16 -14.74 -7.87 -2.87
N THR A 17 -15.17 -8.31 -1.69
CA THR A 17 -14.29 -8.83 -0.64
C THR A 17 -13.38 -9.96 -1.15
N LYS A 18 -13.88 -10.81 -2.05
CA LYS A 18 -13.12 -11.93 -2.64
C LYS A 18 -12.03 -11.44 -3.60
N GLN A 19 -12.34 -10.46 -4.46
CA GLN A 19 -11.36 -9.87 -5.38
C GLN A 19 -10.27 -9.12 -4.61
N ARG A 20 -10.65 -8.33 -3.60
CA ARG A 20 -9.69 -7.65 -2.72
C ARG A 20 -8.77 -8.65 -2.02
N GLY A 21 -9.33 -9.72 -1.46
CA GLY A 21 -8.54 -10.77 -0.81
C GLY A 21 -7.55 -11.46 -1.75
N ARG A 22 -7.90 -11.64 -3.03
CA ARG A 22 -6.96 -12.17 -4.04
C ARG A 22 -5.82 -11.18 -4.32
N LEU A 23 -6.13 -9.92 -4.57
CA LEU A 23 -5.13 -8.88 -4.82
C LEU A 23 -4.16 -8.72 -3.65
N VAL A 24 -4.66 -8.69 -2.41
CA VAL A 24 -3.81 -8.60 -1.23
C VAL A 24 -2.87 -9.81 -1.10
N ARG A 25 -3.31 -11.02 -1.48
CA ARG A 25 -2.45 -12.21 -1.50
C ARG A 25 -1.39 -12.13 -2.59
N GLU A 26 -1.73 -11.65 -3.77
CA GLU A 26 -0.79 -11.43 -4.87
C GLU A 26 0.28 -10.41 -4.47
N ILE A 27 -0.13 -9.29 -3.88
CA ILE A 27 0.80 -8.28 -3.35
C ILE A 27 1.69 -8.89 -2.26
N ALA A 28 1.13 -9.64 -1.30
CA ALA A 28 1.93 -10.25 -0.23
C ALA A 28 2.89 -11.37 -0.70
N ALA A 29 2.59 -11.99 -1.85
CA ALA A 29 3.48 -12.97 -2.47
C ALA A 29 4.68 -12.28 -3.15
N GLY A 30 4.51 -11.05 -3.63
CA GLY A 30 5.56 -10.26 -4.26
C GLY A 30 6.58 -9.68 -3.29
N THR A 31 7.78 -9.42 -3.82
CA THR A 31 8.80 -8.60 -3.16
C THR A 31 8.70 -7.19 -3.73
N HIS A 32 8.78 -6.18 -2.85
CA HIS A 32 8.54 -4.79 -3.20
C HIS A 32 9.78 -3.96 -2.93
N THR A 33 10.06 -3.03 -3.83
CA THR A 33 11.16 -2.09 -3.63
C THR A 33 10.68 -0.93 -2.79
N ASP A 34 11.27 -0.76 -1.61
CA ASP A 34 11.01 0.40 -0.77
C ASP A 34 11.57 1.69 -1.44
N PRO A 35 11.19 2.90 -0.97
CA PRO A 35 11.70 4.15 -1.52
C PRO A 35 13.22 4.36 -1.38
N PHE A 36 13.91 3.52 -0.60
CA PHE A 36 15.35 3.54 -0.42
C PHE A 36 16.07 2.48 -1.27
N GLY A 37 15.34 1.72 -2.10
CA GLY A 37 15.89 0.67 -2.96
C GLY A 37 16.00 -0.72 -2.30
N ASN A 38 15.56 -0.88 -1.06
CA ASN A 38 15.58 -2.17 -0.38
C ASN A 38 14.43 -3.06 -0.84
N GLN A 39 14.70 -4.35 -0.97
CA GLN A 39 13.67 -5.36 -1.24
C GLN A 39 13.00 -5.77 0.06
N VAL A 40 11.71 -5.47 0.19
CA VAL A 40 10.91 -5.80 1.37
C VAL A 40 9.71 -6.65 0.98
N ARG A 41 9.43 -7.65 1.83
CA ARG A 41 8.20 -8.45 1.72
C ARG A 41 7.24 -8.02 2.81
N ILE A 42 6.01 -7.68 2.41
CA ILE A 42 4.98 -7.20 3.32
C ILE A 42 3.92 -8.28 3.50
N SER A 43 3.69 -8.68 4.74
CA SER A 43 2.69 -9.67 5.09
C SER A 43 1.28 -9.20 4.73
N ARG A 44 0.40 -10.14 4.37
CA ARG A 44 -1.02 -9.86 4.12
C ARG A 44 -1.68 -9.09 5.28
N GLU A 45 -1.40 -9.47 6.52
CA GLU A 45 -1.96 -8.81 7.70
C GLU A 45 -1.62 -7.31 7.76
N THR A 46 -0.39 -6.96 7.39
CA THR A 46 0.08 -5.57 7.34
C THR A 46 -0.67 -4.77 6.26
N LEU A 47 -0.89 -5.38 5.09
CA LEU A 47 -1.67 -4.77 4.01
C LEU A 47 -3.13 -4.57 4.42
N ASP A 48 -3.76 -5.60 5.01
CA ASP A 48 -5.13 -5.52 5.52
C ASP A 48 -5.28 -4.41 6.58
N ARG A 49 -4.29 -4.26 7.47
CA ARG A 49 -4.23 -3.19 8.48
C ARG A 49 -4.14 -1.81 7.85
N TRP A 50 -3.33 -1.64 6.81
CA TRP A 50 -3.22 -0.37 6.07
C TRP A 50 -4.52 -0.02 5.35
N ILE A 51 -5.17 -0.99 4.70
CA ILE A 51 -6.47 -0.80 4.05
C ILE A 51 -7.53 -0.34 5.06
N ARG A 52 -7.60 -1.00 6.23
CA ARG A 52 -8.52 -0.60 7.31
C ARG A 52 -8.26 0.82 7.81
N ARG A 53 -6.99 1.18 8.04
CA ARG A 53 -6.61 2.54 8.45
C ARG A 53 -6.99 3.58 7.40
N TYR A 54 -6.71 3.30 6.13
CA TYR A 54 -7.07 4.19 5.03
C TYR A 54 -8.58 4.41 4.93
N ARG A 55 -9.39 3.37 5.13
CA ARG A 55 -10.85 3.49 5.15
C ARG A 55 -11.37 4.28 6.35
N ALA A 56 -10.69 4.20 7.49
CA ALA A 56 -11.10 4.87 8.72
C ALA A 56 -10.71 6.36 8.75
N GLY A 57 -9.58 6.75 8.15
CA GLY A 57 -9.07 8.14 8.26
C GLY A 57 -8.32 8.62 7.03
N GLY A 58 -8.58 8.02 5.87
CA GLY A 58 -8.02 8.43 4.58
C GLY A 58 -6.49 8.30 4.53
N PHE A 59 -5.88 9.15 3.71
CA PHE A 59 -4.44 9.15 3.48
C PHE A 59 -3.63 9.49 4.73
N GLU A 60 -4.11 10.43 5.56
CA GLU A 60 -3.45 10.83 6.80
C GLU A 60 -3.32 9.65 7.79
N ALA A 61 -4.29 8.75 7.82
CA ALA A 61 -4.23 7.55 8.66
C ALA A 61 -3.17 6.51 8.23
N LEU A 62 -2.64 6.62 7.01
CA LEU A 62 -1.50 5.80 6.55
C LEU A 62 -0.15 6.39 6.96
N VAL A 63 -0.11 7.68 7.32
CA VAL A 63 1.10 8.33 7.83
C VAL A 63 1.41 7.72 9.20
N PRO A 64 2.62 7.21 9.43
CA PRO A 64 2.99 6.73 10.75
C PRO A 64 2.92 7.90 11.73
N ALA A 65 2.06 7.77 12.74
CA ALA A 65 1.99 8.71 13.85
C ALA A 65 3.30 8.60 14.65
N ARG A 66 4.26 9.47 14.30
CA ARG A 66 5.53 9.74 14.99
C ARG A 66 6.60 8.64 14.88
N GLY A 67 7.71 9.00 14.21
CA GLY A 67 9.00 8.29 14.25
C GLY A 67 9.51 7.80 12.90
N GLY A 68 10.20 8.66 12.13
CA GLY A 68 11.34 8.18 11.33
C GLY A 68 11.27 8.17 9.80
N TRP A 69 10.40 8.93 9.11
CA TRP A 69 10.57 9.14 7.66
C TRP A 69 10.49 10.64 7.30
N PRO A 70 11.49 11.20 6.59
CA PRO A 70 11.48 12.61 6.21
C PRO A 70 10.35 12.87 5.20
N ARG A 71 9.55 13.90 5.49
CA ARG A 71 8.45 14.36 4.63
C ARG A 71 9.02 14.94 3.34
N ALA A 72 9.09 14.15 2.28
CA ALA A 72 9.28 14.65 0.92
C ALA A 72 7.90 14.73 0.21
N PRO A 73 7.59 15.84 -0.49
CA PRO A 73 6.36 15.96 -1.26
C PRO A 73 6.52 15.17 -2.56
N MET A 74 5.79 14.07 -2.73
CA MET A 74 5.95 13.23 -3.91
C MET A 74 4.72 13.21 -4.81
N ARG A 75 5.03 13.54 -6.06
CA ARG A 75 4.18 13.71 -7.23
C ARG A 75 3.26 12.51 -7.48
N ARG A 76 2.07 12.85 -7.97
CA ARG A 76 1.05 11.95 -8.51
C ARG A 76 1.57 11.39 -9.85
N CYS A 77 1.77 10.08 -9.96
CA CYS A 77 1.93 9.37 -11.24
C CYS A 77 1.80 7.85 -10.97
N SER A 78 0.85 7.10 -11.54
CA SER A 78 0.61 6.78 -12.95
C SER A 78 1.78 6.04 -13.63
N SER A 79 2.20 4.89 -13.10
CA SER A 79 2.96 3.90 -13.86
C SER A 79 3.25 2.63 -13.04
N TRP A 80 2.26 1.76 -12.83
CA TRP A 80 2.54 0.36 -12.46
C TRP A 80 1.66 -0.58 -13.28
N ARG A 81 1.93 -0.58 -14.58
CA ARG A 81 1.70 -1.68 -15.50
C ARG A 81 2.98 -1.80 -16.31
N ARG A 82 3.94 -2.60 -15.86
CA ARG A 82 4.97 -3.22 -16.70
C ARG A 82 5.78 -4.22 -15.87
N ARG A 83 5.65 -5.48 -16.31
CA ARG A 83 6.31 -6.73 -15.92
C ARG A 83 5.86 -7.38 -14.62
#